data_AF-A0A2R6QQ01-F1
#
_entry.id   AF-A0A2R6QQ01-F1
#
_cell.length_a   1.000
_cell.length_b   1.000
_cell.length_c   1.000
_cell.angle_alpha   90.00
_cell.angle_beta   90.00
_cell.angle_gamma   90.00
#
_symmetry.space_group_name_H-M   'P 1'
#
loop_
_entity.id
_entity.type
_entity.pdbx_description
1 polymer ?
#
loop_
_entity_poly.entity_id
_entity_poly.type
_entity_poly.pdbx_seq_one_letter_code
_entity_poly.pdbx_strand_id
1 'polypeptide(L)' 'MTEPRRKRPKISRGEDDYMPRNIVEIELHNFMTFNNLTCKPGPHLNLVVGPNGSGKSAPKKDVIEVIQPFNIQVNNLTQ' A
#
# COMPACT_ATOMS: atom_id res chain seq x y z
N MET A 1 8.71 38.10 23.89
CA MET A 1 7.42 37.46 23.53
C MET A 1 7.74 36.29 22.62
N THR A 2 7.53 35.05 23.07
CA THR A 2 7.77 33.83 22.29
C THR A 2 6.49 33.48 21.52
N GLU A 3 6.55 33.49 20.19
CA GLU A 3 5.42 33.08 19.37
C GLU A 3 5.05 31.60 19.62
N PRO A 4 3.75 31.25 19.68
CA PRO A 4 3.34 29.85 19.80
C PRO A 4 3.72 29.10 18.52
N ARG A 5 4.44 27.98 18.67
CA ARG A 5 4.71 27.07 17.54
C ARG A 5 3.38 26.66 16.91
N ARG A 6 3.17 27.00 15.63
CA ARG A 6 2.01 26.53 14.83
C ARG A 6 1.91 25.01 14.99
N LYS A 7 0.83 24.53 15.64
CA LYS A 7 0.58 23.09 15.78
C LYS A 7 0.44 22.52 14.37
N ARG A 8 1.18 21.45 14.07
CA ARG A 8 1.02 20.72 12.80
C ARG A 8 -0.48 20.38 12.63
N PRO A 9 -1.08 20.61 11.46
CA PRO A 9 -2.45 20.23 11.20
C PRO A 9 -2.65 18.74 11.56
N LYS A 10 -3.66 18.43 12.37
CA LYS A 10 -4.05 17.04 12.62
C LYS A 10 -4.70 16.53 11.34
N ILE A 11 -4.05 15.60 10.66
CA ILE A 11 -4.64 14.90 9.51
C ILE A 11 -5.67 13.92 10.08
N SER A 12 -6.94 14.09 9.73
CA SER A 12 -8.06 13.21 10.11
C SER A 12 -8.53 12.37 8.93
N ARG A 13 -9.15 11.21 9.23
CA ARG A 13 -9.74 10.33 8.21
C ARG A 13 -10.98 10.99 7.60
N GLY A 14 -11.23 10.69 6.34
CA GLY A 14 -12.49 11.03 5.68
C GLY A 14 -13.66 10.26 6.27
N GLU A 15 -14.87 10.56 5.80
CA GLU A 15 -16.08 9.81 6.16
C GLU A 15 -16.03 8.35 5.70
N ASP A 16 -15.22 8.07 4.67
CA ASP A 16 -14.92 6.76 4.12
C ASP A 16 -13.79 6.01 4.87
N ASP A 17 -13.30 6.59 5.97
CA ASP A 17 -12.19 6.10 6.78
C ASP A 17 -10.80 6.12 6.08
N TYR A 18 -10.72 6.59 4.82
CA TYR A 18 -9.45 6.78 4.14
C TYR A 18 -8.70 8.01 4.68
N MET A 19 -7.37 7.91 4.76
CA MET A 19 -6.53 9.08 5.02
C MET A 19 -6.26 9.81 3.70
N PRO A 20 -6.09 11.14 3.73
CA PRO A 20 -5.53 11.86 2.60
C PRO A 20 -4.19 11.22 2.17
N ARG A 21 -4.11 10.85 0.88
CA ARG A 21 -3.02 10.12 0.21
C ARG A 21 -3.04 8.59 0.36
N ASN A 22 -4.15 8.00 0.82
CA ASN A 22 -4.35 6.57 0.62
C ASN A 22 -4.53 6.26 -0.87
N ILE A 23 -4.04 5.08 -1.28
CA ILE A 23 -4.40 4.48 -2.57
C ILE A 23 -5.74 3.74 -2.40
N VAL A 24 -6.64 4.00 -3.34
CA VAL A 24 -7.96 3.34 -3.41
C VAL A 24 -8.03 2.28 -4.51
N GLU A 25 -7.09 2.30 -5.48
CA GLU A 25 -7.05 1.39 -6.62
C GLU A 25 -5.64 1.25 -7.20
N ILE A 26 -5.24 0.02 -7.54
CA ILE A 26 -3.97 -0.33 -8.17
C ILE A 26 -4.29 -1.19 -9.39
N GLU A 27 -3.78 -0.81 -10.55
CA GLU A 27 -3.85 -1.60 -11.79
C GLU A 27 -2.45 -1.96 -12.28
N LEU A 28 -2.21 -3.24 -12.54
CA LEU A 28 -0.96 -3.76 -13.07
C LEU A 28 -1.23 -4.41 -14.42
N HIS A 29 -0.46 -4.03 -15.43
CA HIS A 29 -0.52 -4.59 -16.78
C HIS A 29 0.77 -5.33 -17.10
N ASN A 30 0.65 -6.52 -17.70
CA ASN A 30 1.78 -7.38 -18.10
C ASN A 30 2.80 -7.60 -16.97
N PHE A 31 2.32 -7.82 -15.74
CA PHE A 31 3.13 -7.98 -14.55
C PHE A 31 3.22 -9.46 -14.14
N MET A 32 4.44 -10.01 -14.17
CA MET A 32 4.70 -11.42 -13.87
C MET A 32 3.85 -12.35 -14.76
N THR A 33 2.96 -13.14 -14.15
CA THR A 33 2.04 -14.06 -14.84
C THR A 33 0.67 -13.42 -15.13
N PHE A 34 0.47 -12.16 -14.76
CA PHE A 34 -0.80 -11.46 -14.87
C PHE A 34 -0.76 -10.46 -16.03
N ASN A 35 -1.67 -10.62 -17.00
CA ASN A 35 -1.82 -9.66 -18.08
C ASN A 35 -2.48 -8.35 -17.59
N ASN A 36 -3.50 -8.48 -16.74
CA ASN A 36 -4.19 -7.37 -16.10
C ASN A 36 -4.56 -7.78 -14.67
N LEU A 37 -4.24 -6.96 -13.68
CA LEU A 37 -4.59 -7.17 -12.28
C LEU A 37 -5.07 -5.85 -11.69
N THR A 38 -6.28 -5.84 -11.09
CA THR A 38 -6.82 -4.67 -10.38
C THR A 38 -7.06 -5.02 -8.92
N CYS A 39 -6.62 -4.16 -8.01
CA CYS A 39 -6.74 -4.33 -6.56
C CYS A 39 -7.27 -3.04 -5.92
N LYS A 40 -8.18 -3.16 -4.94
CA LYS A 40 -8.72 -2.03 -4.17
C LYS A 40 -8.33 -2.17 -2.69
N PRO A 41 -7.24 -1.51 -2.24
CA PRO A 41 -6.76 -1.62 -0.87
C PRO A 41 -7.75 -0.96 0.11
N GLY A 42 -7.83 -1.50 1.32
CA GLY A 42 -8.60 -0.88 2.41
C GLY A 42 -7.84 0.28 3.09
N PRO A 43 -8.54 1.06 3.93
CA PRO A 43 -8.00 2.29 4.55
C PRO A 43 -6.95 2.08 5.66
N HIS A 44 -6.69 0.84 6.05
CA HIS A 44 -5.80 0.47 7.15
C HIS A 44 -4.61 -0.39 6.70
N LEU A 45 -4.46 -1.60 7.27
CA LEU A 45 -3.42 -2.54 6.91
C LEU A 45 -3.88 -3.36 5.70
N ASN A 46 -3.03 -3.41 4.68
CA ASN A 46 -3.21 -4.28 3.51
C ASN A 46 -2.14 -5.36 3.53
N LEU A 47 -2.55 -6.63 3.55
CA LEU A 47 -1.67 -7.79 3.60
C LEU A 47 -1.79 -8.58 2.29
N VAL A 48 -0.67 -8.80 1.60
CA VAL A 48 -0.63 -9.61 0.38
C VAL A 48 -0.17 -11.03 0.71
N VAL A 49 -1.01 -12.01 0.38
CA VAL A 49 -0.83 -13.44 0.70
C VAL A 49 -1.00 -14.31 -0.55
N GLY A 50 -0.30 -15.44 -0.62
CA GLY A 50 -0.43 -16.39 -1.73
C GLY A 50 0.66 -17.46 -1.73
N PRO A 51 0.56 -18.48 -2.61
CA PRO A 51 1.53 -19.56 -2.72
C PRO A 51 2.87 -19.10 -3.32
N ASN A 52 3.96 -19.84 -3.10
CA ASN A 52 5.27 -19.52 -3.69
C ASN A 52 5.17 -19.40 -5.22
N GLY A 53 5.86 -18.41 -5.80
CA GLY A 53 5.79 -18.12 -7.24
C GLY A 53 4.63 -17.22 -7.69
N SER A 54 3.67 -16.86 -6.83
CA SER A 54 2.51 -16.02 -7.19
C SER A 54 2.81 -14.52 -7.40
N GLY A 55 4.07 -14.13 -7.59
CA GLY A 55 4.47 -12.73 -7.82
C GLY A 55 4.58 -11.84 -6.57
N LYS A 56 4.31 -12.35 -5.35
CA LYS A 56 4.39 -11.56 -4.10
C LYS A 56 5.77 -10.99 -3.80
N SER A 57 6.80 -11.77 -4.09
CA SER A 57 8.21 -11.41 -3.91
C SER A 57 8.86 -11.00 -5.23
N ALA A 58 8.09 -10.45 -6.19
CA ALA A 58 8.67 -9.80 -7.35
C ALA A 58 9.83 -8.88 -6.90
N PRO A 59 10.87 -8.69 -7.74
CA PRO A 59 12.19 -8.22 -7.31
C PRO A 59 12.04 -7.13 -6.27
N LYS A 60 12.63 -7.35 -5.09
CA LYS A 60 12.37 -6.54 -3.89
C LYS A 60 12.38 -5.04 -4.21
N LYS A 61 13.24 -4.59 -5.13
CA LYS A 61 13.33 -3.21 -5.58
C LYS A 61 12.08 -2.71 -6.31
N ASP A 62 11.60 -3.44 -7.32
CA ASP A 62 10.45 -3.06 -8.15
C ASP A 62 9.14 -3.10 -7.35
N VAL A 63 9.02 -4.05 -6.42
CA VAL A 63 7.86 -4.16 -5.54
C VAL A 63 7.92 -3.12 -4.43
N ILE A 64 9.02 -3.02 -3.67
CA ILE A 64 9.15 -2.11 -2.51
C ILE A 64 8.98 -0.65 -2.93
N GLU A 65 9.53 -0.20 -4.06
CA GLU A 65 9.31 1.18 -4.53
C GLU A 65 7.82 1.44 -4.86
N VAL A 66 7.13 0.42 -5.38
CA VAL A 66 5.70 0.46 -5.73
C VAL A 66 4.79 0.11 -4.56
N ILE A 67 5.25 -0.31 -3.38
CA ILE A 67 4.35 -0.66 -2.25
C ILE A 67 4.69 0.01 -0.92
N GLN A 68 5.94 0.47 -0.72
CA GLN A 68 6.33 1.18 0.51
C GLN A 68 5.56 2.46 0.77
N PRO A 69 5.23 3.28 -0.24
CA PRO A 69 4.40 4.45 0.02
C PRO A 69 2.96 4.09 0.46
N PHE A 70 2.56 2.81 0.39
CA PHE A 70 1.16 2.35 0.43
C PHE A 70 0.80 1.50 1.65
N ASN A 71 1.66 1.42 2.68
CA ASN A 71 1.39 0.69 3.92
C ASN A 71 1.00 -0.80 3.69
N ILE A 72 1.48 -1.40 2.61
CA ILE A 72 1.25 -2.80 2.26
C ILE A 72 2.36 -3.65 2.87
N GLN A 73 1.99 -4.68 3.61
CA GLN A 73 2.93 -5.68 4.13
C GLN A 73 2.89 -6.93 3.25
N VAL A 74 4.08 -7.41 2.89
CA VAL A 74 4.26 -8.69 2.18
C VAL A 74 4.81 -9.69 3.17
N ASN A 75 4.08 -10.79 3.39
CA ASN A 75 4.53 -11.89 4.24
C ASN A 75 4.58 -13.20 3.44
N ASN A 76 5.48 -14.10 3.82
CA ASN A 76 5.56 -15.44 3.24
C ASN A 76 4.75 -16.41 4.10
N LEU A 77 3.61 -16.90 3.60
CA LEU A 77 2.85 -17.97 4.25
C LEU A 77 3.29 -19.33 3.71
N THR A 78 4.50 -19.75 4.03
CA THR A 78 4.89 -21.16 3.97
C THR A 78 5.78 -21.45 5.17
N GLN A 79 5.36 -22.39 6.02
CA GLN A 79 6.23 -23.00 7.04
C GLN A 79 7.36 -23.76 6.37
#